data_AF-A0A6V7VYX5-F1
#
_entry.id   AF-A0A6V7VYX5-F1
#
_cell.length_a   1.000
_cell.length_b   1.000
_cell.length_c   1.000
_cell.angle_alpha   90.00
_cell.angle_beta   90.00
_cell.angle_gamma   90.00
#
_symmetry.space_group_name_H-M   'P 1'
#
loop_
_entity.id
_entity.type
_entity.pdbx_description
1 polymer ?
#
loop_
_entity_poly.entity_id
_entity_poly.type
_entity_poly.pdbx_seq_one_letter_code
_entity_poly.pdbx_strand_id
1 'polypeptide(L)'
;MCFKRKIQTKNDFNLSYILHKQMINTCYIILALNLLIILVSPNNYPKCRNYQQACAVELMKFPELVNDEREDIKEGHNERNEESVSEGSGENNDDDKLHFVPMTMSFPIYDEFVPTTPTYDYSMEPVQKVQHQICSCLDDEECGKFDSIEQTLELSNHIRIAFCRPLDKIFNVKCKGMRSLARVIGRLDMETGDRLVHVNDTLIFCRCESNKWIRMMIEPWINDMFSFSYICI
;
A
#
# COMPACT_ATOMS: atom_id res chain seq x y z
N MET A 1 -32.37 19.13 24.20
CA MET A 1 -33.36 19.71 25.13
C MET A 1 -34.75 19.37 24.63
N CYS A 2 -35.47 18.45 25.27
CA CYS A 2 -36.89 18.21 24.97
C CYS A 2 -37.73 18.58 26.20
N PHE A 3 -38.68 19.49 25.99
CA PHE A 3 -39.54 20.07 27.02
C PHE A 3 -40.47 19.03 27.64
N LYS A 4 -40.55 19.03 28.97
CA LYS A 4 -41.52 18.27 29.78
C LYS A 4 -42.63 19.22 30.22
N ARG A 5 -43.88 18.95 29.85
CA ARG A 5 -45.07 19.41 30.59
C ARG A 5 -45.76 18.19 31.17
N LYS A 6 -45.88 18.18 32.50
CA LYS A 6 -46.49 17.11 33.31
C LYS A 6 -47.83 17.62 33.83
N ILE A 7 -48.91 16.91 33.54
CA ILE A 7 -50.14 16.91 34.34
C ILE A 7 -50.41 15.44 34.65
N GLN A 8 -50.68 15.17 35.93
CA GLN A 8 -50.60 13.85 36.56
C GLN A 8 -51.99 13.46 37.06
N THR A 9 -52.50 12.29 36.65
CA THR A 9 -53.68 11.66 37.26
C THR A 9 -53.38 10.21 37.62
N LYS A 10 -53.96 9.76 38.74
CA LYS A 10 -53.43 8.72 39.63
C LYS A 10 -53.91 7.30 39.31
N ASN A 11 -54.48 7.05 38.12
CA ASN A 11 -54.94 5.73 37.65
C ASN A 11 -54.06 5.10 36.56
N ASP A 12 -52.98 5.76 36.15
CA ASP A 12 -52.13 5.32 35.04
C ASP A 12 -50.98 4.39 35.44
N PHE A 13 -50.84 4.06 36.73
CA PHE A 13 -49.66 3.35 37.24
C PHE A 13 -49.56 1.88 36.77
N ASN A 14 -50.69 1.17 36.63
CA ASN A 14 -50.66 -0.22 36.14
C ASN A 14 -50.56 -0.31 34.60
N LEU A 15 -51.12 0.66 33.87
CA LEU A 15 -51.02 0.71 32.40
C LEU A 15 -49.60 1.12 31.97
N SER A 16 -48.98 2.04 32.71
CA SER A 16 -47.61 2.51 32.46
C SER A 16 -46.57 1.40 32.62
N TYR A 17 -46.77 0.45 33.55
CA TYR A 17 -45.80 -0.62 33.80
C TYR A 17 -45.83 -1.71 32.70
N ILE A 18 -47.03 -2.00 32.17
CA ILE A 18 -47.22 -2.95 31.07
C ILE A 18 -46.69 -2.37 29.76
N LEU A 19 -46.95 -1.08 29.50
CA LEU A 19 -46.42 -0.37 28.33
C LEU A 19 -44.88 -0.24 28.36
N HIS A 20 -44.28 -0.02 29.54
CA HIS A 20 -42.82 0.02 29.67
C HIS A 20 -42.17 -1.34 29.40
N LYS A 21 -42.78 -2.44 29.88
CA LYS A 21 -42.29 -3.80 29.60
C LYS A 21 -42.41 -4.16 28.12
N GLN A 22 -43.50 -3.77 27.46
CA GLN A 22 -43.66 -3.96 26.01
C GLN A 22 -42.65 -3.13 25.21
N MET A 23 -42.42 -1.86 25.57
CA MET A 23 -41.45 -1.01 24.89
C MET A 23 -40.00 -1.51 25.00
N ILE A 24 -39.60 -2.00 26.17
CA ILE A 24 -38.24 -2.56 26.38
C ILE A 24 -38.06 -3.83 25.55
N ASN A 25 -39.08 -4.69 25.48
CA ASN A 25 -39.02 -5.92 24.70
C ASN A 25 -38.96 -5.65 23.19
N THR A 26 -39.73 -4.66 22.69
CA THR A 26 -39.65 -4.24 21.29
C THR A 26 -38.30 -3.60 20.94
N CYS A 27 -37.69 -2.83 21.84
CA CYS A 27 -36.35 -2.29 21.63
C CYS A 27 -35.30 -3.39 21.53
N TYR A 28 -35.39 -4.43 22.36
CA TYR A 28 -34.45 -5.56 22.34
C TYR A 28 -34.61 -6.38 21.06
N ILE A 29 -35.85 -6.59 20.61
CA ILE A 29 -36.14 -7.28 19.34
C ILE A 29 -35.63 -6.47 18.15
N ILE A 30 -35.82 -5.14 18.13
CA ILE A 30 -35.31 -4.27 17.06
C ILE A 30 -33.77 -4.22 17.06
N LEU A 31 -33.13 -4.16 18.23
CA LEU A 31 -31.67 -4.24 18.36
C LEU A 31 -31.13 -5.59 17.89
N ALA A 32 -31.79 -6.69 18.25
CA ALA A 32 -31.42 -8.03 17.80
C ALA A 32 -31.64 -8.22 16.29
N LEU A 33 -32.73 -7.68 15.73
CA LEU A 33 -32.98 -7.66 14.28
C LEU A 33 -31.95 -6.81 13.54
N ASN A 34 -31.57 -5.63 14.06
CA ASN A 34 -30.51 -4.82 13.47
C ASN A 34 -29.14 -5.51 13.57
N LEU A 35 -28.85 -6.23 14.66
CA LEU A 35 -27.65 -7.06 14.76
C LEU A 35 -27.65 -8.21 13.73
N LEU A 36 -28.80 -8.86 13.53
CA LEU A 36 -28.98 -9.90 12.52
C LEU A 36 -28.86 -9.35 11.09
N ILE A 37 -29.35 -8.14 10.83
CA ILE A 37 -29.20 -7.48 9.52
C ILE A 37 -27.73 -7.16 9.23
N ILE A 38 -26.93 -6.77 10.23
CA ILE A 38 -25.49 -6.54 10.07
C ILE A 38 -24.75 -7.87 9.79
N LEU A 39 -25.20 -8.97 10.39
CA LEU A 39 -24.60 -10.30 10.16
C LEU A 39 -25.00 -10.95 8.83
N VAL A 40 -26.10 -10.50 8.20
CA VAL A 40 -26.65 -11.10 6.97
C VAL A 40 -26.50 -10.17 5.76
N SER A 41 -25.83 -9.03 5.87
CA SER A 41 -25.54 -8.21 4.68
C SER A 41 -24.58 -8.99 3.78
N PRO A 42 -24.99 -9.41 2.56
CA PRO A 42 -24.03 -9.93 1.61
C PRO A 42 -23.04 -8.81 1.31
N ASN A 43 -21.76 -9.16 1.28
CA ASN A 43 -20.65 -8.32 0.90
C ASN A 43 -21.03 -7.45 -0.31
N ASN A 44 -21.19 -6.13 -0.08
CA ASN A 44 -21.72 -5.16 -1.06
C ASN A 44 -20.71 -4.83 -2.20
N TYR A 45 -19.74 -5.72 -2.41
CA TYR A 45 -18.72 -5.59 -3.43
C TYR A 45 -19.28 -6.00 -4.80
N PRO A 46 -18.85 -5.33 -5.89
CA PRO A 46 -19.22 -5.76 -7.23
C PRO A 46 -18.77 -7.20 -7.46
N LYS A 47 -19.54 -7.98 -8.24
CA LYS A 47 -19.07 -9.32 -8.64
C LYS A 47 -17.84 -9.20 -9.54
N CYS A 48 -16.88 -10.10 -9.37
CA CYS A 48 -15.68 -10.14 -10.20
C CYS A 48 -16.06 -10.30 -11.68
N ARG A 49 -15.56 -9.40 -12.55
CA ARG A 49 -16.02 -9.27 -13.94
C ARG A 49 -15.51 -10.39 -14.84
N ASN A 50 -14.35 -10.95 -14.53
CA ASN A 50 -13.77 -12.08 -15.23
C ASN A 50 -12.98 -12.96 -14.25
N TYR A 51 -12.55 -14.13 -14.74
CA TYR A 51 -11.78 -15.08 -13.94
C TYR A 51 -10.36 -14.62 -13.60
N GLN A 52 -9.83 -13.59 -14.29
CA GLN A 52 -8.48 -13.05 -14.10
C GLN A 52 -8.42 -11.92 -13.07
N GLN A 53 -9.58 -11.44 -12.61
CA GLN A 53 -9.67 -10.42 -11.59
C GLN A 53 -9.44 -11.05 -10.21
N ALA A 54 -8.56 -10.45 -9.41
CA ALA A 54 -8.38 -10.85 -8.02
C ALA A 54 -9.60 -10.51 -7.18
N CYS A 55 -9.95 -11.37 -6.22
CA CYS A 55 -11.04 -11.11 -5.29
C CYS A 55 -10.57 -10.33 -4.06
N ALA A 56 -9.33 -10.53 -3.63
CA ALA A 56 -8.75 -9.82 -2.51
C ALA A 56 -7.22 -9.69 -2.62
N VAL A 57 -6.67 -8.72 -1.90
CA VAL A 57 -5.23 -8.48 -1.79
C VAL A 57 -4.87 -8.30 -0.31
N GLU A 58 -3.80 -8.96 0.13
CA GLU A 58 -3.22 -8.80 1.45
C GLU A 58 -1.93 -7.98 1.33
N LEU A 59 -1.91 -6.86 2.02
CA LEU A 59 -0.76 -5.99 2.18
C LEU A 59 -0.06 -6.30 3.51
N MET A 60 1.24 -6.59 3.44
CA MET A 60 2.07 -6.90 4.59
C MET A 60 2.98 -5.72 4.92
N LYS A 61 2.85 -5.21 6.14
CA LYS A 61 3.69 -4.16 6.70
C LYS A 61 4.81 -4.78 7.51
N PHE A 62 6.03 -4.31 7.32
CA PHE A 62 7.24 -4.75 8.01
C PHE A 62 7.72 -3.63 8.93
N PRO A 63 8.48 -3.96 9.99
CA PRO A 63 9.04 -2.96 10.88
C PRO A 63 10.02 -2.06 10.12
N GLU A 64 10.05 -0.78 10.48
CA GLU A 64 11.01 0.16 9.91
C GLU A 64 12.44 -0.20 10.35
N LEU A 65 13.40 -0.03 9.44
CA LEU A 65 14.80 -0.13 9.80
C LEU A 65 15.14 1.06 10.68
N VAL A 66 15.47 0.79 11.94
CA VAL A 66 15.98 1.80 12.85
C VAL A 66 17.32 2.25 12.28
N ASN A 67 17.35 3.43 11.67
CA ASN A 67 18.60 4.12 11.43
C ASN A 67 19.09 4.57 12.80
N ASP A 68 19.95 3.79 13.45
CA ASP A 68 20.75 4.31 14.56
C ASP A 68 21.42 5.58 14.03
N GLU A 69 21.00 6.70 14.59
CA GLU A 69 21.41 8.02 14.17
C GLU A 69 22.94 8.07 14.11
N ARG A 70 23.45 8.68 13.03
CA ARG A 70 24.80 9.22 13.00
C ARG A 70 24.99 10.03 14.28
N GLU A 71 25.78 9.51 15.21
CA GLU A 71 26.48 10.39 16.14
C GLU A 71 27.35 11.30 15.27
N ASP A 72 26.87 12.52 15.05
CA ASP A 72 27.67 13.62 14.56
C ASP A 72 28.84 13.79 15.53
N ILE A 73 29.99 13.22 15.18
CA ILE A 73 31.26 13.50 15.82
C ILE A 73 31.54 14.98 15.57
N LYS A 74 31.17 15.79 16.57
CA LYS A 74 31.58 17.18 16.68
C LYS A 74 33.10 17.27 16.60
N GLU A 75 33.52 18.03 15.60
CA GLU A 75 34.76 18.79 15.49
C GLU A 75 35.76 18.65 16.65
N GLY A 76 36.86 17.96 16.38
CA GLY A 76 38.13 18.16 17.06
C GLY A 76 39.12 18.79 16.09
N HIS A 77 39.18 20.13 16.10
CA HIS A 77 40.25 20.93 15.50
C HIS A 77 41.62 20.36 15.88
N ASN A 78 42.51 20.13 14.90
CA ASN A 78 43.95 20.20 15.15
C ASN A 78 44.69 20.67 13.90
N GLU A 79 45.12 21.92 13.94
CA GLU A 79 46.08 22.52 13.02
C GLU A 79 47.48 21.96 13.28
N ARG A 80 48.22 21.62 12.22
CA ARG A 80 49.61 22.11 12.03
C ARG A 80 50.23 21.77 10.67
N ASN A 81 50.59 22.85 9.98
CA ASN A 81 51.81 23.22 9.25
C ASN A 81 52.41 22.27 8.19
N GLU A 82 52.42 22.73 6.93
CA GLU A 82 53.55 23.30 6.15
C GLU A 82 54.40 22.21 5.47
N GLU A 83 54.50 22.24 4.13
CA GLU A 83 55.71 22.68 3.42
C GLU A 83 55.53 22.62 1.88
N SER A 84 56.27 23.52 1.23
CA SER A 84 56.22 24.07 -0.14
C SER A 84 56.73 23.20 -1.28
N VAL A 85 56.24 23.43 -2.51
CA VAL A 85 57.01 23.39 -3.79
C VAL A 85 56.35 24.36 -4.81
N SER A 86 56.88 25.57 -4.97
CA SER A 86 57.75 26.09 -6.06
C SER A 86 57.04 26.65 -7.30
N GLU A 87 57.40 27.90 -7.59
CA GLU A 87 57.00 28.77 -8.70
C GLU A 87 57.50 28.29 -10.07
N GLY A 88 56.82 28.71 -11.14
CA GLY A 88 57.25 28.54 -12.52
C GLY A 88 56.52 29.50 -13.48
N SER A 89 57.22 30.58 -13.80
CA SER A 89 56.98 31.70 -14.73
C SER A 89 56.07 31.50 -15.94
N GLY A 90 55.31 32.55 -16.27
CA GLY A 90 54.47 32.63 -17.46
C GLY A 90 55.21 33.01 -18.75
N GLU A 91 54.52 32.79 -19.86
CA GLU A 91 54.73 33.45 -21.15
C GLU A 91 53.38 33.59 -21.87
N ASN A 92 53.09 34.81 -22.30
CA ASN A 92 51.87 35.21 -23.00
C ASN A 92 51.85 34.62 -24.41
N ASN A 93 50.65 34.33 -24.94
CA ASN A 93 50.29 34.60 -26.32
C ASN A 93 48.77 34.80 -26.40
N ASP A 94 48.38 36.04 -26.72
CA ASP A 94 47.03 36.42 -27.07
C ASP A 94 46.68 35.79 -28.43
N ASP A 95 45.64 34.95 -28.46
CA ASP A 95 44.89 34.64 -29.68
C ASP A 95 43.44 34.31 -29.30
N ASP A 96 42.54 35.17 -29.76
CA ASP A 96 41.06 35.11 -29.76
C ASP A 96 40.41 33.82 -29.26
N LYS A 97 39.74 33.89 -28.09
CA LYS A 97 38.70 32.92 -27.73
C LYS A 97 37.65 33.51 -26.81
N LEU A 98 36.40 33.28 -27.21
CA LEU A 98 35.13 33.67 -26.59
C LEU A 98 35.21 33.87 -25.06
N HIS A 99 34.63 34.98 -24.61
CA HIS A 99 34.14 35.17 -23.24
C HIS A 99 33.27 33.98 -22.81
N PHE A 100 33.87 32.99 -22.14
CA PHE A 100 33.16 32.07 -21.29
C PHE A 100 32.97 32.76 -19.94
N VAL A 101 31.73 33.12 -19.62
CA VAL A 101 31.35 33.44 -18.25
C VAL A 101 31.52 32.14 -17.46
N PRO A 102 32.40 32.05 -16.44
CA PRO A 102 32.44 30.89 -15.58
C PRO A 102 31.15 30.89 -14.78
N MET A 103 30.23 30.01 -15.17
CA MET A 103 29.05 29.67 -14.39
C MET A 103 29.58 28.98 -13.13
N THR A 104 29.72 29.73 -12.04
CA THR A 104 29.83 29.17 -10.69
C THR A 104 28.50 28.52 -10.34
N MET A 105 28.28 27.35 -10.94
CA MET A 105 27.28 26.39 -10.56
C MET A 105 28.00 25.05 -10.47
N SER A 106 28.70 24.85 -9.35
CA SER A 106 29.04 23.51 -8.89
C SER A 106 27.77 22.84 -8.36
N PHE A 107 26.83 22.55 -9.25
CA PHE A 107 25.82 21.53 -9.02
C PHE A 107 26.39 20.24 -9.59
N PRO A 108 26.52 19.16 -8.82
CA PRO A 108 27.00 17.90 -9.38
C PRO A 108 25.98 17.38 -10.38
N ILE A 109 26.41 17.20 -11.64
CA ILE A 109 25.67 16.61 -12.77
C ILE A 109 25.68 15.06 -12.64
N TYR A 110 25.66 14.56 -11.42
CA TYR A 110 25.45 13.14 -11.15
C TYR A 110 24.38 13.05 -10.10
N ASP A 111 23.18 12.75 -10.60
CA ASP A 111 22.09 12.10 -9.92
C ASP A 111 22.68 10.95 -9.10
N GLU A 112 22.99 11.24 -7.85
CA GLU A 112 23.32 10.24 -6.87
C GLU A 112 22.08 9.37 -6.80
N PHE A 113 22.13 8.21 -7.47
CA PHE A 113 21.34 7.06 -7.07
C PHE A 113 21.74 6.78 -5.63
N VAL A 114 21.19 7.55 -4.70
CA VAL A 114 21.12 7.18 -3.30
C VAL A 114 20.29 5.92 -3.37
N PRO A 115 20.86 4.71 -3.19
CA PRO A 115 20.01 3.56 -2.97
C PRO A 115 19.21 3.97 -1.75
N THR A 116 17.89 4.18 -1.90
CA THR A 116 17.01 4.44 -0.76
C THR A 116 17.31 3.31 0.18
N THR A 117 17.97 3.60 1.30
CA THR A 117 18.22 2.61 2.33
C THR A 117 16.87 1.94 2.57
N PRO A 118 16.81 0.60 2.52
CA PRO A 118 15.53 -0.07 2.68
C PRO A 118 14.88 0.50 3.94
N THR A 119 13.68 1.06 3.79
CA THR A 119 13.02 1.73 4.92
C THR A 119 12.52 0.70 5.93
N TYR A 120 12.44 -0.57 5.55
CA TYR A 120 11.91 -1.66 6.37
C TYR A 120 12.79 -2.89 6.38
N ASP A 121 12.72 -3.63 7.48
CA ASP A 121 13.39 -4.90 7.64
C ASP A 121 12.51 -6.03 7.12
N TYR A 122 12.78 -6.47 5.89
CA TYR A 122 12.08 -7.57 5.25
C TYR A 122 12.52 -8.96 5.72
N SER A 123 13.54 -9.04 6.58
CA SER A 123 13.97 -10.29 7.20
C SER A 123 13.14 -10.64 8.44
N MET A 124 12.47 -9.65 9.03
CA MET A 124 11.58 -9.83 10.19
C MET A 124 10.17 -10.26 9.78
N GLU A 125 9.39 -10.73 10.75
CA GLU A 125 7.97 -11.02 10.53
C GLU A 125 7.16 -9.72 10.27
N PRO A 126 6.12 -9.78 9.41
CA PRO A 126 5.25 -8.65 9.19
C PRO A 126 4.56 -8.20 10.49
N VAL A 127 4.70 -6.92 10.84
CA VAL A 127 4.02 -6.31 12.00
C VAL A 127 2.51 -6.22 11.82
N GLN A 128 2.05 -6.15 10.56
CA GLN A 128 0.63 -6.03 10.25
C GLN A 128 0.32 -6.68 8.89
N LYS A 129 -0.85 -7.32 8.81
CA LYS A 129 -1.45 -7.79 7.57
C LYS A 129 -2.79 -7.10 7.38
N VAL A 130 -2.98 -6.44 6.25
CA VAL A 130 -4.21 -5.71 5.92
C VAL A 130 -4.80 -6.33 4.66
N GLN A 131 -6.03 -6.84 4.78
CA GLN A 131 -6.72 -7.47 3.67
C GLN A 131 -7.72 -6.50 3.04
N HIS A 132 -7.64 -6.34 1.73
CA HIS A 132 -8.52 -5.51 0.92
C HIS A 132 -9.32 -6.41 -0.02
N GLN A 133 -10.64 -6.41 0.15
CA GLN A 133 -11.54 -7.07 -0.80
C GLN A 133 -11.78 -6.17 -2.01
N ILE A 134 -11.57 -6.70 -3.22
CA ILE A 134 -11.73 -6.00 -4.49
C ILE A 134 -13.12 -6.28 -5.07
N CYS A 135 -13.51 -7.55 -5.09
CA CYS A 135 -14.77 -8.00 -5.66
C CYS A 135 -15.28 -9.26 -4.95
N SER A 136 -16.57 -9.56 -5.15
CA SER A 136 -17.20 -10.80 -4.69
C SER A 136 -17.13 -11.87 -5.78
N CYS A 137 -16.77 -13.10 -5.40
CA CYS A 137 -16.79 -14.24 -6.30
C CYS A 137 -18.23 -14.60 -6.74
N LEU A 138 -18.35 -15.44 -7.78
CA LEU A 138 -19.64 -15.98 -8.21
C LEU A 138 -20.16 -17.01 -7.20
N ASP A 139 -21.46 -17.32 -7.24
CA ASP A 139 -22.16 -18.00 -6.12
C ASP A 139 -21.63 -19.42 -5.78
N ASP A 140 -20.86 -20.05 -6.68
CA ASP A 140 -20.22 -21.37 -6.49
C ASP A 140 -18.69 -21.29 -6.26
N GLU A 141 -18.14 -20.08 -6.16
CA GLU A 141 -16.70 -19.84 -6.01
C GLU A 141 -16.43 -19.04 -4.72
N GLU A 142 -15.43 -19.45 -3.96
CA GLU A 142 -14.97 -18.72 -2.78
C GLU A 142 -13.66 -18.00 -3.07
N CYS A 143 -13.49 -16.81 -2.48
CA CYS A 143 -12.22 -16.11 -2.57
C CYS A 143 -11.13 -16.93 -1.86
N GLY A 144 -10.01 -17.16 -2.55
CA GLY A 144 -8.92 -17.95 -2.02
C GLY A 144 -8.40 -17.43 -0.68
N LYS A 145 -8.06 -18.35 0.23
CA LYS A 145 -7.36 -18.01 1.46
C LYS A 145 -5.89 -17.70 1.13
N PHE A 146 -5.32 -16.65 1.72
CA PHE A 146 -3.95 -16.22 1.44
C PHE A 146 -2.86 -17.26 1.78
N ASP A 147 -3.19 -18.27 2.59
CA ASP A 147 -2.30 -19.41 2.87
C ASP A 147 -2.36 -20.53 1.81
N SER A 148 -3.33 -20.47 0.89
CA SER A 148 -3.49 -21.44 -0.20
C SER A 148 -2.61 -21.08 -1.39
N ILE A 149 -1.65 -21.93 -1.70
CA ILE A 149 -0.73 -21.78 -2.85
C ILE A 149 -1.48 -21.94 -4.19
N GLU A 150 -2.60 -22.65 -4.21
CA GLU A 150 -3.35 -22.93 -5.43
C GLU A 150 -4.15 -21.73 -5.94
N GLN A 151 -4.53 -20.79 -5.06
CA GLN A 151 -5.38 -19.65 -5.37
C GLN A 151 -4.74 -18.30 -5.02
N THR A 152 -3.51 -18.30 -4.49
CA THR A 152 -2.80 -17.10 -4.06
C THR A 152 -1.53 -16.91 -4.86
N LEU A 153 -1.36 -15.71 -5.42
CA LEU A 153 -0.14 -15.26 -6.08
C LEU A 153 0.60 -14.30 -5.15
N GLU A 154 1.87 -14.56 -4.89
CA GLU A 154 2.76 -13.64 -4.18
C GLU A 154 3.58 -12.83 -5.20
N LEU A 155 3.39 -11.51 -5.24
CA LEU A 155 4.15 -10.62 -6.14
C LEU A 155 5.39 -10.06 -5.47
N SER A 156 5.38 -9.93 -4.15
CA SER A 156 6.53 -9.55 -3.34
C SER A 156 6.25 -9.92 -1.88
N ASN A 157 7.27 -9.75 -1.03
CA ASN A 157 7.14 -9.92 0.42
C ASN A 157 6.01 -9.05 1.03
N HIS A 158 5.53 -8.02 0.32
CA HIS A 158 4.48 -7.10 0.79
C HIS A 158 3.10 -7.36 0.24
N ILE A 159 2.98 -8.12 -0.86
CA ILE A 159 1.72 -8.20 -1.60
C ILE A 159 1.42 -9.64 -1.97
N ARG A 160 0.31 -10.13 -1.43
CA ARG A 160 -0.33 -11.39 -1.81
C ARG A 160 -1.70 -11.11 -2.42
N ILE A 161 -2.04 -11.88 -3.44
CA ILE A 161 -3.24 -11.67 -4.25
C ILE A 161 -4.02 -12.98 -4.28
N ALA A 162 -5.26 -12.93 -3.83
CA ALA A 162 -6.16 -14.07 -3.81
C ALA A 162 -7.15 -14.02 -4.99
N PHE A 163 -7.46 -15.19 -5.54
CA PHE A 163 -8.40 -15.36 -6.64
C PHE A 163 -9.55 -16.30 -6.28
N CYS A 164 -10.68 -16.17 -6.99
CA CYS A 164 -11.86 -17.03 -6.80
C CYS A 164 -11.64 -18.47 -7.27
N ARG A 165 -10.65 -18.71 -8.13
CA ARG A 165 -10.37 -20.02 -8.73
C ARG A 165 -8.89 -20.38 -8.63
N PRO A 166 -8.55 -21.68 -8.79
CA PRO A 166 -7.16 -22.10 -8.89
C PRO A 166 -6.42 -21.35 -9.99
N LEU A 167 -5.20 -20.91 -9.69
CA LEU A 167 -4.34 -20.13 -10.60
C LEU A 167 -4.15 -20.83 -11.96
N ASP A 168 -4.06 -22.16 -11.98
CA ASP A 168 -3.89 -22.94 -13.22
C ASP A 168 -5.15 -22.95 -14.10
N LYS A 169 -6.32 -22.67 -13.54
CA LYS A 169 -7.58 -22.49 -14.30
C LYS A 169 -7.76 -21.05 -14.77
N ILE A 170 -7.11 -20.10 -14.10
CA ILE A 170 -7.20 -18.67 -14.41
C ILE A 170 -6.17 -18.28 -15.47
N PHE A 171 -4.94 -18.73 -15.30
CA PHE A 171 -3.79 -18.33 -16.10
C PHE A 171 -3.37 -19.45 -17.04
N ASN A 172 -4.04 -19.52 -18.19
CA ASN A 172 -3.71 -20.48 -19.25
C ASN A 172 -2.41 -20.13 -20.00
N VAL A 173 -1.85 -18.94 -19.75
CA VAL A 173 -0.67 -18.43 -20.46
C VAL A 173 0.44 -18.18 -19.45
N LYS A 174 1.63 -18.69 -19.78
CA LYS A 174 2.87 -18.43 -19.04
C LYS A 174 3.41 -17.06 -19.42
N CYS A 175 3.95 -16.33 -18.45
CA CYS A 175 4.54 -15.03 -18.68
C CYS A 175 5.75 -15.11 -19.63
N LYS A 176 5.66 -14.47 -20.79
CA LYS A 176 6.74 -14.34 -21.79
C LYS A 176 6.63 -12.99 -22.50
N GLY A 177 7.77 -12.32 -22.74
CA GLY A 177 7.82 -11.02 -23.41
C GLY A 177 6.96 -9.96 -22.72
N MET A 178 6.22 -9.15 -23.48
CA MET A 178 5.38 -8.05 -22.94
C MET A 178 4.27 -8.48 -21.97
N ARG A 179 3.91 -9.77 -21.92
CA ARG A 179 2.91 -10.26 -20.97
C ARG A 179 3.47 -10.46 -19.57
N SER A 180 4.77 -10.31 -19.35
CA SER A 180 5.41 -10.53 -18.05
C SER A 180 5.04 -9.49 -16.98
N LEU A 181 4.09 -8.59 -17.25
CA LEU A 181 3.69 -7.51 -16.37
C LEU A 181 2.44 -7.85 -15.57
N ALA A 182 2.57 -7.77 -14.24
CA ALA A 182 1.46 -7.73 -13.28
C ALA A 182 1.36 -6.33 -12.68
N ARG A 183 0.15 -5.83 -12.42
CA ARG A 183 -0.07 -4.52 -11.80
C ARG A 183 -1.02 -4.61 -10.61
N VAL A 184 -0.70 -3.86 -9.56
CA VAL A 184 -1.57 -3.65 -8.40
C VAL A 184 -1.84 -2.16 -8.32
N ILE A 185 -3.12 -1.78 -8.38
CA ILE A 185 -3.55 -0.38 -8.49
C ILE A 185 -4.21 0.02 -7.19
N GLY A 186 -3.77 1.13 -6.61
CA GLY A 186 -4.24 1.55 -5.30
C GLY A 186 -3.75 2.93 -4.88
N ARG A 187 -3.94 3.26 -3.61
CA ARG A 187 -3.46 4.52 -3.01
C ARG A 187 -2.15 4.30 -2.30
N LEU A 188 -1.25 5.26 -2.44
CA LEU A 188 0.01 5.30 -1.73
C LEU A 188 -0.15 5.78 -0.30
N ASP A 189 0.76 5.33 0.55
CA ASP A 189 1.08 6.02 1.80
C ASP A 189 1.70 7.38 1.46
N MET A 190 1.06 8.46 1.88
CA MET A 190 1.52 9.82 1.54
C MET A 190 2.75 10.23 2.35
N GLU A 191 3.05 9.56 3.47
CA GLU A 191 4.22 9.87 4.29
C GLU A 191 5.50 9.31 3.67
N THR A 192 5.45 8.07 3.19
CA THR A 192 6.63 7.36 2.66
C THR A 192 6.68 7.32 1.14
N GLY A 193 5.53 7.40 0.46
CA GLY A 193 5.43 7.38 -1.01
C GLY A 193 5.80 6.06 -1.69
N ASP A 194 6.13 5.03 -0.92
CA ASP A 194 6.78 3.80 -1.41
C ASP A 194 5.95 2.52 -1.24
N ARG A 195 4.81 2.62 -0.52
CA ARG A 195 3.93 1.50 -0.15
C ARG A 195 2.47 1.80 -0.49
N LEU A 196 1.70 0.75 -0.77
CA LEU A 196 0.25 0.85 -0.89
C LEU A 196 -0.40 0.82 0.51
N VAL A 197 -1.42 1.65 0.72
CA VAL A 197 -2.29 1.62 1.93
C VAL A 197 -3.69 1.09 1.63
N HIS A 198 -4.05 1.07 0.34
CA HIS A 198 -5.35 0.61 -0.12
C HIS A 198 -5.23 0.09 -1.55
N VAL A 199 -5.85 -1.04 -1.85
CA VAL A 199 -5.88 -1.62 -3.20
C VAL A 199 -7.29 -1.52 -3.77
N ASN A 200 -7.38 -1.01 -4.99
CA ASN A 200 -8.65 -0.85 -5.70
C ASN A 200 -8.83 -1.90 -6.80
N ASP A 201 -7.75 -2.25 -7.51
CA ASP A 201 -7.83 -3.19 -8.62
C ASP A 201 -6.48 -3.86 -8.90
N THR A 202 -6.49 -4.92 -9.70
CA THR A 202 -5.30 -5.66 -10.13
C THR A 202 -5.40 -6.02 -11.59
N LEU A 203 -4.29 -5.93 -12.34
CA LEU A 203 -4.22 -6.36 -13.73
C LEU A 203 -3.11 -7.40 -13.89
N ILE A 204 -3.51 -8.66 -14.04
CA ILE A 204 -2.60 -9.80 -14.16
C ILE A 204 -3.13 -10.70 -15.26
N PHE A 205 -2.27 -11.02 -16.24
CA PHE A 205 -2.70 -11.71 -17.46
C PHE A 205 -2.02 -13.07 -17.67
N CYS A 206 -1.00 -13.39 -16.88
CA CYS A 206 -0.22 -14.62 -16.99
C CYS A 206 0.28 -15.10 -15.64
N ARG A 207 0.72 -16.36 -15.61
CA ARG A 207 1.40 -16.96 -14.47
C ARG A 207 2.91 -16.98 -14.70
N CYS A 208 3.66 -16.55 -13.70
CA CYS A 208 5.13 -16.63 -13.67
C CYS A 208 5.55 -18.01 -13.18
N GLU A 209 6.27 -18.79 -13.99
CA GLU A 209 6.64 -20.16 -13.62
C GLU A 209 7.62 -20.22 -12.45
N SER A 210 8.54 -19.27 -12.38
CA SER A 210 9.51 -19.15 -11.28
C SER A 210 8.86 -18.67 -9.98
N ASN A 211 7.63 -18.14 -10.06
CA ASN A 211 6.98 -17.32 -9.02
C ASN A 211 7.86 -16.14 -8.54
N LYS A 212 8.86 -15.73 -9.32
CA LYS A 212 9.74 -14.62 -8.99
C LYS A 212 9.32 -13.38 -9.77
N TRP A 213 9.04 -12.33 -9.03
CA TRP A 213 8.62 -11.05 -9.57
C TRP A 213 9.57 -9.96 -9.07
N ILE A 214 9.92 -9.04 -9.95
CA ILE A 214 10.67 -7.84 -9.60
C ILE A 214 9.73 -6.65 -9.68
N ARG A 215 9.64 -5.87 -8.61
CA ARG A 215 8.91 -4.60 -8.59
C ARG A 215 9.62 -3.60 -9.50
N MET A 216 8.87 -3.01 -10.42
CA MET A 216 9.33 -1.90 -11.26
C MET A 216 9.02 -0.56 -10.59
N MET A 217 9.28 0.55 -11.28
CA MET A 217 8.91 1.88 -10.81
C MET A 217 7.40 2.01 -10.60
N ILE A 218 7.00 2.79 -9.59
CA ILE A 218 5.61 3.15 -9.32
C ILE A 218 5.17 4.19 -10.35
N GLU A 219 4.04 3.95 -11.01
CA GLU A 219 3.51 4.83 -12.06
C GLU A 219 2.22 5.52 -11.58
N PRO A 220 1.99 6.80 -11.90
CA PRO A 220 0.69 7.44 -11.69
C PRO A 220 -0.43 6.71 -12.44
N TRP A 221 -1.61 6.64 -11.84
CA TRP A 221 -2.82 6.08 -12.41
C TRP A 221 -3.98 7.09 -12.28
N ILE A 222 -5.12 6.81 -12.92
CA ILE A 222 -6.28 7.71 -12.87
C ILE A 222 -6.84 7.86 -11.44
N ASN A 223 -7.44 9.02 -11.14
CA ASN A 223 -8.11 9.32 -9.86
C ASN A 223 -7.19 9.24 -8.62
N ASP A 224 -6.00 9.85 -8.69
CA ASP A 224 -5.01 9.90 -7.60
C ASP A 224 -4.58 8.52 -7.08
N MET A 225 -4.64 7.52 -7.96
CA MET A 225 -4.14 6.18 -7.70
C MET A 225 -2.76 5.99 -8.32
N PHE A 226 -2.08 4.94 -7.91
CA PHE A 226 -0.77 4.55 -8.38
C PHE A 226 -0.77 3.08 -8.77
N SER A 227 0.00 2.74 -9.80
CA SER A 227 0.19 1.40 -10.31
C SER A 227 1.56 0.88 -9.86
N PHE A 228 1.53 -0.16 -9.04
CA PHE A 228 2.70 -0.96 -8.68
C PHE A 228 2.85 -2.06 -9.73
N SER A 229 3.81 -1.89 -10.63
CA SER A 229 4.05 -2.83 -11.72
C SER A 229 5.14 -3.83 -11.34
N TYR A 230 4.99 -5.08 -11.76
CA TYR A 230 5.88 -6.19 -11.46
C TYR A 230 6.22 -6.96 -12.74
N ILE A 231 7.48 -7.32 -12.92
CA ILE A 231 7.94 -8.14 -14.04
C ILE A 231 8.35 -9.54 -13.57
N CYS A 232 7.87 -10.57 -14.27
CA CYS A 232 8.28 -11.96 -14.05
C CYS A 232 9.72 -12.22 -14.56
N ILE A 233 10.54 -12.92 -13.77
CA ILE A 233 11.93 -13.28 -14.09
C ILE A 233 12.18 -14.79 -14.18
#